data_AF-A0A7X2IZF3-F1
#
_entry.id   AF-A0A7X2IZF3-F1
#
_cell.length_a   1.000
_cell.length_b   1.000
_cell.length_c   1.000
_cell.angle_alpha   90.00
_cell.angle_beta   90.00
_cell.angle_gamma   90.00
#
_symmetry.space_group_name_H-M   'P 1'
#
loop_
_entity.id
_entity.type
_entity.pdbx_description
1 polymer ?
#
loop_
_entity_poly.entity_id
_entity_poly.type
_entity_poly.pdbx_seq_one_letter_code
_entity_poly.pdbx_strand_id
1 'polypeptide(L)'
;MAHMKFYLEAVGSRPVSTDYTSPAYISTEGKLAAAAKEMAKKQKLKYIGYDQLQKGYRVYFEKAALLKSSRKNYIYYAEYTE
;
A
#
# COMPACT_ATOMS: atom_id res chain seq x y z
N MET A 1 5.22 7.09 18.95
CA MET A 1 6.22 7.04 17.84
C MET A 1 5.38 6.84 16.61
N ALA A 2 5.35 7.77 15.66
CA ALA A 2 4.36 7.71 14.59
C ALA A 2 4.54 6.41 13.76
N HIS A 3 3.49 5.60 13.70
CA HIS A 3 3.43 4.38 12.90
C HIS A 3 2.59 4.63 11.66
N MET A 4 3.04 4.13 10.52
CA MET A 4 2.29 4.19 9.28
C MET A 4 1.57 2.88 9.02
N LYS A 5 0.24 2.93 8.98
CA LYS A 5 -0.61 1.78 8.72
C LYS A 5 -1.04 1.76 7.26
N PHE A 6 -1.02 0.59 6.63
CA PHE A 6 -1.44 0.38 5.25
C PHE A 6 -2.62 -0.59 5.21
N TYR A 7 -3.70 -0.20 4.53
CA TYR A 7 -4.94 -0.95 4.39
C TYR A 7 -5.19 -1.25 2.92
N LEU A 8 -5.47 -2.49 2.58
CA LEU A 8 -5.66 -2.88 1.19
C LEU A 8 -7.05 -2.40 0.71
N GLU A 9 -7.10 -1.52 -0.28
CA GLU A 9 -8.34 -1.01 -0.87
C GLU A 9 -8.75 -1.76 -2.13
N ALA A 10 -7.79 -2.17 -2.98
CA ALA A 10 -8.11 -2.84 -4.24
C ALA A 10 -6.96 -3.71 -4.76
N VAL A 11 -7.32 -4.74 -5.53
CA VAL A 11 -6.40 -5.58 -6.30
C VAL A 11 -6.89 -5.70 -7.75
N GLY A 12 -6.16 -5.12 -8.69
CA GLY A 12 -6.56 -4.98 -10.09
C GLY A 12 -7.84 -4.15 -10.19
N SER A 13 -8.83 -4.66 -10.92
CA SER A 13 -10.15 -4.02 -11.05
C SER A 13 -11.13 -4.39 -9.91
N ARG A 14 -10.69 -5.14 -8.89
CA ARG A 14 -11.57 -5.61 -7.81
C ARG A 14 -11.33 -4.77 -6.55
N PRO A 15 -12.34 -4.02 -6.06
CA PRO A 15 -12.27 -3.44 -4.74
C PRO A 15 -12.23 -4.56 -3.70
N VAL A 16 -11.47 -4.35 -2.64
CA VAL A 16 -11.43 -5.21 -1.46
C VAL A 16 -12.28 -4.52 -0.40
N SER A 17 -13.26 -5.22 0.16
CA SER A 17 -14.00 -4.72 1.32
C SER A 17 -13.00 -4.60 2.47
N THR A 18 -12.62 -3.38 2.79
CA THR A 18 -11.65 -3.07 3.85
C THR A 18 -12.42 -2.32 4.92
N ASP A 19 -12.54 -2.93 6.10
CA ASP A 19 -13.20 -2.28 7.25
C ASP A 19 -12.25 -1.30 7.96
N TYR A 20 -11.03 -1.10 7.44
CA TYR A 20 -9.94 -0.30 8.03
C TYR A 20 -9.62 -0.63 9.51
N THR A 21 -10.11 -1.77 10.01
CA THR A 21 -9.89 -2.26 11.38
C THR A 21 -8.57 -3.01 11.53
N SER A 22 -8.13 -3.71 10.47
CA SER A 22 -6.90 -4.47 10.45
C SER A 22 -5.96 -3.98 9.35
N PRO A 23 -4.83 -3.33 9.70
CA PRO A 23 -3.86 -2.93 8.68
C PRO A 23 -3.17 -4.15 8.07
N ALA A 24 -3.07 -4.17 6.75
CA ALA A 24 -2.33 -5.18 6.01
C ALA A 24 -0.81 -5.09 6.24
N TYR A 25 -0.32 -3.89 6.60
CA TYR A 25 1.07 -3.67 6.97
C TYR A 25 1.20 -2.47 7.92
N ILE A 26 2.16 -2.53 8.83
CA ILE A 26 2.52 -1.43 9.73
C ILE A 26 4.02 -1.17 9.57
N SER A 27 4.39 0.08 9.28
CA SER A 27 5.77 0.53 9.22
C SER A 27 6.09 1.48 10.36
N THR A 28 7.33 1.43 10.84
CA THR A 28 7.90 2.38 11.81
C THR A 28 8.59 3.56 11.13
N GLU A 29 8.62 3.57 9.79
CA GLU A 29 9.23 4.64 9.01
C GLU A 29 8.41 5.93 9.08
N GLY A 30 9.06 7.05 9.40
CA GLY A 30 8.39 8.35 9.49
C GLY A 30 8.00 8.98 8.14
N LYS A 31 8.53 8.46 7.02
CA LYS A 31 8.24 8.98 5.67
C LYS A 31 7.45 7.98 4.85
N LEU A 32 6.31 8.39 4.29
CA LEU A 32 5.45 7.56 3.43
C LEU A 32 6.22 6.80 2.35
N ALA A 33 7.08 7.49 1.60
CA ALA A 33 7.84 6.86 0.52
C ALA A 33 8.80 5.77 1.02
N ALA A 34 9.37 5.94 2.22
CA ALA A 34 10.24 4.94 2.84
C ALA A 34 9.42 3.74 3.33
N ALA A 35 8.31 4.00 4.05
CA ALA A 35 7.37 3.00 4.51
C ALA A 35 6.80 2.15 3.35
N ALA A 36 6.41 2.80 2.26
CA ALA A 36 5.90 2.12 1.06
C ALA A 36 6.97 1.27 0.38
N LYS A 37 8.21 1.76 0.25
CA LYS A 37 9.32 0.96 -0.32
C LYS A 37 9.67 -0.24 0.55
N GLU A 38 9.63 -0.09 1.87
CA GLU A 38 9.84 -1.17 2.82
C GLU A 38 8.76 -2.26 2.65
N MET A 39 7.50 -1.85 2.64
CA MET A 39 6.36 -2.72 2.40
C MET A 39 6.49 -3.44 1.06
N ALA A 40 6.84 -2.72 -0.01
CA ALA A 40 7.04 -3.28 -1.34
C ALA A 40 8.09 -4.40 -1.33
N LYS A 41 9.23 -4.18 -0.65
CA LYS A 41 10.29 -5.18 -0.52
C LYS A 41 9.81 -6.41 0.24
N LYS A 42 9.12 -6.25 1.38
CA LYS A 42 8.61 -7.37 2.18
C LYS A 42 7.55 -8.19 1.44
N GLN A 43 6.65 -7.53 0.73
CA GLN A 43 5.54 -8.19 0.02
C GLN A 43 5.88 -8.61 -1.42
N LYS A 44 7.13 -8.40 -1.87
CA LYS A 44 7.57 -8.63 -3.25
C LYS A 44 6.71 -7.90 -4.27
N LEU A 45 6.35 -6.66 -3.94
CA LEU A 45 5.64 -5.73 -4.79
C LEU A 45 6.63 -4.67 -5.33
N LYS A 46 6.24 -3.99 -6.39
CA LYS A 46 6.94 -2.83 -6.93
C LYS A 46 6.15 -1.59 -6.55
N TYR A 47 6.78 -0.68 -5.81
CA TYR A 47 6.20 0.63 -5.51
C TYR A 47 6.12 1.49 -6.78
N ILE A 48 4.96 2.08 -7.03
CA ILE A 48 4.68 2.91 -8.22
C ILE A 48 4.61 4.38 -7.86
N GLY A 49 3.87 4.71 -6.80
CA GLY A 49 3.61 6.09 -6.42
C GLY A 49 2.63 6.18 -5.27
N TYR A 50 2.32 7.40 -4.86
CA TYR A 50 1.21 7.69 -3.97
C TYR A 50 0.50 8.97 -4.41
N ASP A 51 -0.76 9.08 -4.04
CA ASP A 51 -1.54 10.31 -4.06
C ASP A 51 -1.84 10.75 -2.62
N GLN A 52 -1.87 12.06 -2.41
CA GLN A 52 -2.32 12.64 -1.14
C GLN A 52 -3.84 12.79 -1.16
N LEU A 53 -4.51 12.29 -0.12
CA LEU A 53 -5.95 12.43 0.06
C LEU A 53 -6.26 13.55 1.07
N GLN A 54 -7.54 13.91 1.23
CA GLN A 54 -7.96 14.84 2.28
C GLN A 54 -7.59 14.33 3.69
N LYS A 55 -7.59 13.00 3.87
CA LYS A 55 -7.10 12.31 5.06
C LYS A 55 -6.24 11.14 4.60
N GLY A 56 -4.98 11.10 5.01
CA GLY A 56 -4.04 10.04 4.63
C GLY A 56 -3.59 10.08 3.17
N TYR A 57 -3.18 8.92 2.66
CA TYR A 57 -2.55 8.74 1.36
C TYR A 57 -3.08 7.50 0.66
N ARG A 58 -3.11 7.51 -0.66
CA ARG A 58 -3.33 6.31 -1.47
C ARG A 58 -2.03 5.90 -2.12
N VAL A 59 -1.65 4.64 -1.97
CA VAL A 59 -0.34 4.12 -2.37
C VAL A 59 -0.54 3.00 -3.38
N TYR A 60 0.17 3.09 -4.50
CA TYR A 60 0.02 2.18 -5.63
C TYR A 60 1.24 1.27 -5.75
N PHE A 61 0.96 -0.01 -5.95
CA PHE A 61 1.97 -1.03 -6.18
C PHE A 61 1.61 -1.89 -7.38
N GLU A 62 2.62 -2.46 -8.04
CA GLU A 62 2.45 -3.51 -9.04
C GLU A 62 3.07 -4.82 -8.53
N LYS A 63 2.39 -5.93 -8.74
CA LYS A 63 3.02 -7.25 -8.62
C LYS A 63 3.39 -7.76 -10.00
N ALA A 64 4.68 -8.00 -10.22
CA ALA A 64 5.15 -8.67 -11.42
C ALA A 64 4.60 -10.10 -11.44
N ALA A 65 3.86 -10.45 -12.48
CA ALA A 65 3.51 -11.84 -12.75
C ALA A 65 4.68 -12.52 -13.48
N LEU A 66 4.95 -13.78 -13.13
CA LEU A 66 5.94 -14.62 -13.79
C LEU A 66 5.63 -14.85 -15.28
N LEU A 67 4.38 -14.67 -15.69
CA LEU A 67 3.91 -14.75 -17.07
C LEU A 67 3.46 -13.36 -17.56
N LYS A 68 3.96 -12.95 -18.73
CA LYS A 68 3.91 -11.60 -19.35
C LYS A 68 2.56 -10.87 -19.41
N SER A 69 1.45 -11.46 -18.98
CA SER A 69 0.11 -10.98 -19.36
C SER A 69 -0.77 -10.42 -18.23
N SER A 70 -0.35 -10.47 -16.95
CA SER A 70 -1.18 -9.95 -15.85
C SER A 70 -0.37 -9.23 -14.78
N ARG A 71 0.05 -7.99 -15.04
CA ARG A 71 0.45 -7.10 -13.93
C ARG A 71 -0.80 -6.79 -13.12
N LYS A 72 -0.78 -7.13 -11.83
CA LYS A 72 -1.87 -6.77 -10.91
C LYS A 72 -1.46 -5.52 -10.15
N ASN A 73 -2.28 -4.49 -10.26
CA ASN A 73 -2.15 -3.28 -9.46
C ASN A 73 -2.70 -3.55 -8.06
N TYR A 74 -2.05 -3.04 -7.03
CA TYR A 74 -2.52 -3.09 -5.66
C TYR A 74 -2.60 -1.66 -5.15
N ILE A 75 -3.76 -1.31 -4.59
CA ILE A 75 -4.04 0.01 -4.06
C ILE A 75 -4.18 -0.14 -2.56
N TYR A 76 -3.40 0.62 -1.81
CA TYR A 76 -3.47 0.67 -0.36
C TYR A 76 -3.77 2.09 0.10
N TYR A 77 -4.65 2.22 1.07
CA TYR A 77 -4.78 3.42 1.87
C TYR A 77 -3.72 3.41 2.96
N ALA A 78 -3.06 4.54 3.20
CA ALA A 78 -2.05 4.67 4.22
C ALA A 78 -2.31 5.90 5.10
N GLU A 79 -2.22 5.71 6.41
CA GLU A 79 -2.42 6.78 7.40
C GLU A 79 -1.32 6.76 8.46
N TYR A 80 -1.03 7.94 9.01
CA TYR A 80 -0.19 8.09 10.18
C TYR A 80 -1.03 7.92 11.44
N THR A 81 -0.52 7.11 12.36
CA THR A 81 -1.07 6.95 13.71
C THR A 81 0.02 7.31 14.72
N GLU A 82 -0.31 8.19 15.66
CA GLU A 82 0.62 8.71 16.68
C GLU A 82 0.93 7.71 17.81
#